data_AF-A0A7X5FPW6-F1
#
_entry.id   AF-A0A7X5FPW6-F1
#
_cell.length_a   1.000
_cell.length_b   1.000
_cell.length_c   1.000
_cell.angle_alpha   90.00
_cell.angle_beta   90.00
_cell.angle_gamma   90.00
#
_symmetry.space_group_name_H-M   'P 1'
#
loop_
_entity.id
_entity.type
_entity.pdbx_description
1 polymer ?
#
loop_
_entity_poly.entity_id
_entity_poly.type
_entity_poly.pdbx_seq_one_letter_code
_entity_poly.pdbx_strand_id
1 'polypeptide(L)'
;MSISQDDLQKIGKKLSKIPADNEKLLKNISDIVDYMELLSEVDTTGVIPTISVIENKALLREDVLISSDATPDELLNCTKQKVVAHQIVLPNIMN
;
A
#
# COMPACT_ATOMS: atom_id res chain seq x y z
N MET A 1 -17.07 -4.87 15.79
CA MET A 1 -16.30 -3.64 16.09
C MET A 1 -16.81 -2.56 15.15
N SER A 2 -17.25 -1.38 15.59
CA SER A 2 -17.93 -0.44 14.67
C SER A 2 -16.98 0.60 14.05
N ILE A 3 -16.89 0.63 12.72
CA ILE A 3 -16.14 1.63 11.96
C ILE A 3 -17.02 2.83 11.66
N SER A 4 -16.52 4.04 11.91
CA SER A 4 -17.23 5.29 11.61
C SER A 4 -16.98 5.78 10.19
N GLN A 5 -17.85 6.66 9.69
CA GLN A 5 -17.66 7.29 8.39
C GLN A 5 -16.44 8.22 8.35
N ASP A 6 -16.06 8.80 9.50
CA ASP A 6 -14.84 9.59 9.64
C ASP A 6 -13.57 8.74 9.50
N ASP A 7 -13.60 7.50 10.01
CA ASP A 7 -12.50 6.54 9.86
C ASP A 7 -12.34 6.13 8.39
N LEU A 8 -13.45 5.89 7.70
CA LEU A 8 -13.46 5.58 6.28
C LEU A 8 -12.89 6.74 5.45
N GLN A 9 -13.28 7.98 5.76
CA GLN A 9 -12.77 9.16 5.07
C GLN A 9 -11.27 9.37 5.34
N LYS A 10 -10.80 9.10 6.57
CA LYS A 10 -9.38 9.16 6.92
C LYS A 10 -8.57 8.15 6.10
N ILE A 11 -9.02 6.91 6.02
CA ILE A 11 -8.34 5.85 5.24
C ILE A 11 -8.36 6.20 3.75
N GLY A 12 -9.52 6.53 3.19
CA GLY A 12 -9.65 6.85 1.76
C GLY A 12 -8.84 8.08 1.34
N LYS A 13 -9.13 9.23 1.95
CA LYS A 13 -8.62 10.53 1.47
C LYS A 13 -7.17 10.80 1.87
N LYS A 14 -6.78 10.42 3.09
CA LYS A 14 -5.44 10.76 3.61
C LYS A 14 -4.40 9.69 3.32
N LEU A 15 -4.76 8.41 3.48
CA LEU A 15 -3.82 7.30 3.35
C LEU A 15 -3.80 6.71 1.94
N SER A 16 -4.96 6.30 1.43
CA SER A 16 -5.03 5.51 0.19
C SER A 16 -5.21 6.35 -1.09
N LYS A 17 -5.57 7.64 -0.95
CA LYS A 17 -5.93 8.55 -2.07
C LYS A 17 -7.07 8.01 -2.95
N ILE A 18 -7.99 7.26 -2.35
CA ILE A 18 -9.17 6.69 -3.01
C ILE A 18 -10.42 7.44 -2.53
N PRO A 19 -11.38 7.76 -3.40
CA PRO A 19 -12.66 8.30 -2.97
C PRO A 19 -13.39 7.28 -2.09
N ALA A 20 -13.60 7.62 -0.81
CA ALA A 20 -14.21 6.74 0.18
C ALA A 20 -15.46 7.37 0.80
N ASP A 21 -16.32 7.92 -0.04
CA ASP A 21 -17.54 8.65 0.36
C ASP A 21 -18.82 7.84 0.09
N ASN A 22 -18.73 6.50 0.00
CA ASN A 22 -19.86 5.64 -0.36
C ASN A 22 -20.36 4.85 0.86
N GLU A 23 -21.64 5.00 1.21
CA GLU A 23 -22.28 4.24 2.30
C GLU A 23 -22.23 2.72 2.09
N LYS A 24 -22.27 2.25 0.83
CA LYS A 24 -22.09 0.82 0.52
C LYS A 24 -20.68 0.35 0.86
N LEU A 25 -19.68 1.21 0.67
CA LEU A 25 -18.29 0.90 1.02
C LEU A 25 -18.14 0.80 2.54
N LEU A 26 -18.76 1.70 3.30
CA LEU A 26 -18.80 1.64 4.75
C LEU A 26 -19.42 0.32 5.24
N LYS A 27 -20.60 -0.04 4.71
CA LYS A 27 -21.26 -1.29 5.07
C LYS A 27 -20.38 -2.51 4.77
N ASN A 28 -19.80 -2.59 3.57
CA ASN A 28 -18.97 -3.73 3.18
C ASN A 28 -17.72 -3.85 4.07
N ILE A 29 -17.10 -2.74 4.44
CA ILE A 29 -15.91 -2.74 5.30
C ILE A 29 -16.29 -3.14 6.73
N SER A 30 -17.41 -2.65 7.26
CA SER A 30 -17.93 -3.11 8.55
C SER A 30 -18.21 -4.61 8.55
N ASP A 31 -18.89 -5.13 7.52
CA ASP A 31 -19.17 -6.56 7.39
C ASP A 31 -17.87 -7.41 7.35
N ILE A 32 -16.80 -6.93 6.68
CA ILE A 32 -15.49 -7.60 6.63
C ILE A 32 -14.81 -7.61 8.00
N VAL A 33 -14.82 -6.49 8.71
CA VAL A 33 -14.17 -6.40 10.02
C VAL A 33 -14.92 -7.24 11.06
N ASP A 34 -16.24 -7.26 11.01
CA ASP A 34 -17.04 -8.15 11.85
C ASP A 34 -16.75 -9.63 11.52
N TYR A 35 -16.52 -9.98 10.25
CA TYR A 35 -16.09 -11.33 9.88
C TYR A 35 -14.70 -11.70 10.43
N MET A 36 -13.78 -10.74 10.51
CA MET A 36 -12.44 -10.96 11.09
C MET A 36 -12.47 -11.23 12.59
N GLU A 37 -13.55 -10.86 13.30
CA GLU A 37 -13.67 -11.13 14.74
C GLU A 37 -13.61 -12.63 15.07
N LEU A 38 -13.97 -13.51 14.12
CA LEU A 38 -13.83 -14.97 14.22
C LEU A 38 -12.40 -15.41 14.58
N LEU A 39 -11.38 -14.67 14.16
CA LEU A 39 -9.99 -14.98 14.50
C LEU A 39 -9.68 -14.81 15.99
N SER A 40 -10.51 -14.08 16.74
CA SER A 40 -10.34 -13.84 18.18
C SER A 40 -10.72 -15.05 19.03
N GLU A 41 -11.43 -16.03 18.47
CA GLU A 41 -11.77 -17.29 19.14
C GLU A 41 -10.56 -18.22 19.31
N VAL A 42 -9.50 -17.97 18.55
CA VAL A 42 -8.26 -18.76 18.58
C VAL A 42 -7.29 -18.14 19.58
N ASP A 43 -6.89 -18.90 20.61
CA ASP A 43 -5.85 -18.48 21.55
C ASP A 43 -4.49 -18.40 20.83
N THR A 44 -3.92 -17.19 20.81
CA THR A 44 -2.60 -16.91 20.22
C THR A 44 -1.54 -16.59 21.28
N THR A 45 -1.85 -16.82 22.56
CA THR A 45 -0.94 -16.55 23.68
C THR A 45 0.33 -17.40 23.54
N GLY A 46 1.48 -16.72 23.41
CA GLY A 46 2.78 -17.38 23.26
C GLY A 46 3.12 -17.88 21.85
N VAL A 47 2.25 -17.64 20.86
CA VAL A 47 2.51 -17.98 19.46
C VAL A 47 3.36 -16.89 18.80
N ILE A 48 4.48 -17.29 18.19
CA ILE A 48 5.34 -16.37 17.42
C ILE A 48 4.68 -16.12 16.06
N PRO A 49 4.55 -14.86 15.60
CA PRO A 49 3.99 -14.56 14.29
C PRO A 49 4.81 -15.18 13.16
N THR A 50 4.13 -15.77 12.18
CA THR A 50 4.79 -16.32 10.98
C THR A 50 5.20 -15.19 10.04
N ILE A 51 6.52 -14.94 9.93
CA ILE A 51 7.09 -13.90 9.06
C ILE A 51 7.26 -14.40 7.63
N SER A 52 7.71 -15.65 7.47
CA SER A 52 7.82 -16.35 6.19
C SER A 52 7.57 -17.83 6.42
N VAL A 53 6.99 -18.51 5.44
CA VAL A 53 6.78 -19.97 5.50
C VAL A 53 8.11 -20.72 5.37
N ILE A 54 9.13 -20.07 4.80
CA ILE A 54 10.45 -20.62 4.57
C ILE A 54 11.41 -19.92 5.53
N GLU A 55 12.26 -20.71 6.21
CA GLU A 55 13.35 -20.19 7.01
C GLU A 55 14.40 -19.53 6.10
N ASN A 56 14.31 -18.21 5.99
CA ASN A 56 15.26 -17.42 5.22
C ASN A 56 16.16 -16.63 6.17
N LYS A 57 17.46 -16.65 5.88
CA LYS A 57 18.41 -15.73 6.49
C LYS A 57 18.39 -14.41 5.72
N ALA A 58 18.75 -13.31 6.38
CA ALA A 58 18.95 -12.05 5.69
C ALA A 58 20.09 -12.20 4.66
N LEU A 59 19.74 -12.30 3.39
CA LEU A 59 20.70 -12.35 2.29
C LEU A 59 21.15 -10.93 1.97
N LEU A 60 22.45 -10.70 1.96
CA LEU A 60 23.03 -9.45 1.54
C LEU A 60 23.24 -9.48 0.03
N ARG A 61 22.94 -8.35 -0.64
CA ARG A 61 23.31 -8.14 -2.04
C ARG A 61 24.79 -7.77 -2.12
N GLU A 62 25.52 -8.34 -3.07
CA GLU A 62 26.90 -7.93 -3.36
C GLU A 62 26.96 -6.48 -3.85
N ASP A 63 28.00 -5.74 -3.45
CA ASP A 63 28.20 -4.35 -3.87
C ASP A 63 28.86 -4.27 -5.25
N VAL A 64 28.15 -4.75 -6.27
CA VAL A 64 28.59 -4.74 -7.67
C VAL A 64 27.69 -3.82 -8.49
N LEU A 65 28.30 -3.09 -9.42
CA LEU A 65 27.59 -2.22 -10.35
C LEU A 65 26.98 -3.08 -11.46
N ILE A 66 25.65 -3.07 -11.53
CA ILE A 66 24.87 -3.72 -12.60
C ILE A 66 24.38 -2.62 -13.53
N SER A 67 24.64 -2.76 -14.84
CA SER A 67 24.13 -1.83 -15.84
C SER A 67 22.61 -1.90 -15.92
N SER A 68 21.95 -0.75 -16.06
CA SER A 68 20.52 -0.70 -16.38
C SER A 68 20.30 -1.13 -17.82
N ASP A 69 19.36 -2.05 -18.05
CA ASP A 69 18.95 -2.46 -19.39
C ASP A 69 18.03 -1.43 -20.06
N ALA A 70 17.38 -0.56 -19.29
CA ALA A 70 16.44 0.43 -19.78
C ALA A 70 17.11 1.79 -20.02
N THR A 71 16.73 2.44 -21.12
CA THR A 71 17.09 3.82 -21.42
C THR A 71 16.20 4.81 -20.65
N PRO A 72 16.68 6.03 -20.36
CA PRO A 72 15.87 7.05 -19.69
C PRO A 72 14.54 7.34 -20.41
N ASP A 73 14.54 7.33 -21.74
CA ASP A 73 13.34 7.61 -22.54
C ASP A 73 12.30 6.49 -22.46
N GLU A 74 12.74 5.22 -22.40
CA GLU A 74 11.84 4.08 -22.19
C GLU A 74 11.15 4.15 -20.83
N LEU A 75 11.87 4.58 -19.79
CA LEU A 75 11.29 4.77 -18.46
C LEU A 75 10.29 5.93 -18.43
N LEU A 76 10.55 7.00 -19.17
CA LEU A 76 9.63 8.15 -19.26
C LEU A 76 8.33 7.77 -20.00
N ASN A 77 8.36 6.79 -20.90
CA ASN A 77 7.14 6.29 -21.55
C ASN A 77 6.20 5.53 -20.59
N CYS A 78 6.66 5.14 -19.40
CA CYS A 78 5.81 4.47 -18.40
C CYS A 78 4.89 5.44 -17.64
N THR A 79 5.07 6.76 -17.76
CA THR A 79 4.25 7.75 -17.05
C THR A 79 3.12 8.32 -17.89
N LYS A 80 1.99 8.63 -17.23
CA LYS A 80 0.87 9.39 -17.81
C LYS A 80 1.02 10.91 -17.60
N GLN A 81 2.07 11.33 -16.90
CA GLN A 81 2.29 12.73 -16.53
C GLN A 81 3.06 13.47 -17.63
N LYS A 82 3.01 14.81 -17.59
CA LYS A 82 3.72 15.64 -18.57
C LYS A 82 5.23 15.49 -18.38
N VAL A 83 5.92 15.16 -19.46
CA VAL A 83 7.38 15.11 -19.52
C VAL A 83 7.90 16.41 -20.13
N VAL A 84 8.84 17.07 -19.45
CA VAL A 84 9.55 18.26 -19.95
C VAL A 84 11.02 18.11 -19.62
N ALA A 85 11.90 18.37 -20.59
CA ALA A 85 13.36 18.26 -20.42
C ALA A 85 13.84 16.91 -19.82
N HIS A 86 13.28 15.79 -20.29
CA HIS A 86 13.59 14.43 -19.82
C HIS A 86 13.26 14.18 -18.33
N GLN A 87 12.29 14.92 -17.78
CA GLN A 87 11.85 14.78 -16.39
C GLN A 87 10.33 14.76 -16.29
N ILE A 88 9.82 14.08 -15.25
CA ILE A 88 8.40 14.04 -14.91
C ILE A 88 8.05 15.31 -14.13
N VAL A 89 7.14 16.11 -14.65
CA VAL A 89 6.69 17.34 -13.99
C VAL A 89 5.62 16.99 -12.96
N LEU A 90 5.92 17.26 -11.68
CA LEU A 90 4.97 17.15 -10.58
C LEU A 90 4.44 18.54 -10.18
N PRO A 91 3.20 18.64 -9.68
CA PRO A 91 2.72 19.88 -9.07
C PRO A 91 3.55 20.21 -7.82
N ASN A 92 3.77 21.51 -7.57
CA ASN A 92 4.45 21.95 -6.36
C ASN A 92 3.65 21.51 -5.12
N ILE A 93 4.34 20.93 -4.14
CA ILE A 93 3.76 20.38 -2.91
C ILE A 93 3.72 21.44 -1.78
N MET A 94 4.38 22.60 -1.96
CA MET A 94 4.23 23.73 -1.04
C MET A 94 2.85 24.38 -1.21
N ASN A 95 1.95 24.03 -0.29
CA ASN A 95 0.83 24.86 0.13
C ASN A 95 1.25 25.74 1.31
#